data_AF-A0A377TF79-F1
#
_entry.id   AF-A0A377TF79-F1
#
_cell.length_a   1.000
_cell.length_b   1.000
_cell.length_c   1.000
_cell.angle_alpha   90.00
_cell.angle_beta   90.00
_cell.angle_gamma   90.00
#
_symmetry.space_group_name_H-M   'P 1'
#
loop_
_entity.id
_entity.type
_entity.pdbx_description
1 polymer ?
#
loop_
_entity_poly.entity_id
_entity_poly.type
_entity_poly.pdbx_seq_one_letter_code
_entity_poly.pdbx_strand_id
1 'polypeptide(L)'
;MLSEMSASEFSDWTAFFSKTPFTDQLLDAEFATAKELMVAMFTGKNDLSAIDFSLLSQPEDEPEKTDEELMLAGEGLFGGSRYVPAN
;
A
#
# COMPACT_ATOMS: atom_id res chain seq x y z
N MET A 1 -5.01 2.29 -31.99
CA MET A 1 -6.06 2.14 -30.95
C MET A 1 -7.27 3.02 -31.25
N LEU A 2 -7.20 4.35 -31.19
CA LEU A 2 -8.39 5.19 -31.47
C LEU A 2 -8.78 5.25 -32.97
N SER A 3 -7.82 5.08 -33.88
CA SER A 3 -8.04 5.13 -35.34
C SER A 3 -8.83 3.95 -35.93
N GLU A 4 -9.00 2.89 -35.15
CA GLU A 4 -9.68 1.65 -35.57
C GLU A 4 -11.05 1.49 -34.89
N MET A 5 -11.43 2.40 -33.99
CA MET A 5 -12.71 2.35 -33.28
C MET A 5 -13.84 2.84 -34.17
N SER A 6 -14.97 2.14 -34.12
CA SER A 6 -16.22 2.63 -34.69
C SER A 6 -16.68 3.90 -33.96
N ALA A 7 -17.53 4.70 -34.62
CA ALA A 7 -18.05 5.94 -34.04
C ALA A 7 -18.81 5.70 -32.71
N SER A 8 -19.50 4.57 -32.58
CA SER A 8 -20.18 4.16 -31.34
C SER A 8 -19.18 3.81 -30.24
N GLU A 9 -18.15 3.02 -30.53
CA GLU A 9 -17.12 2.67 -29.55
C GLU A 9 -16.36 3.91 -29.07
N PHE A 10 -16.09 4.86 -29.97
CA PHE A 10 -15.45 6.14 -29.60
C PHE A 10 -16.35 6.98 -28.67
N SER A 11 -17.66 7.00 -28.93
CA SER A 11 -18.63 7.67 -28.06
C SER A 11 -18.65 7.05 -26.67
N ASP A 12 -18.68 5.72 -26.58
CA ASP A 12 -18.68 5.00 -25.30
C ASP A 12 -17.38 5.19 -24.54
N TRP A 13 -16.24 5.14 -25.23
CA TRP A 13 -14.93 5.43 -24.66
C TRP A 13 -14.87 6.85 -24.07
N THR A 14 -15.35 7.84 -24.82
CA THR A 14 -15.40 9.24 -24.35
C THR A 14 -16.30 9.37 -23.12
N ALA A 15 -17.47 8.73 -23.14
CA ALA A 15 -18.41 8.75 -22.01
C ALA A 15 -17.81 8.10 -20.76
N PHE A 16 -17.10 6.98 -20.91
CA PHE A 16 -16.42 6.29 -19.81
C PHE A 16 -15.31 7.15 -19.21
N PHE A 17 -14.33 7.58 -20.00
CA PHE A 17 -13.17 8.33 -19.50
C PHE A 17 -13.52 9.76 -19.04
N SER A 18 -14.67 10.29 -19.45
CA SER A 18 -15.19 11.54 -18.86
C SER A 18 -15.56 11.39 -17.38
N LYS A 19 -15.89 10.18 -16.93
CA LYS A 19 -16.29 9.86 -15.55
C LYS A 19 -15.16 9.23 -14.75
N THR A 20 -14.37 8.38 -15.40
CA THR A 20 -13.23 7.66 -14.79
C THR A 20 -11.98 7.97 -15.60
N PRO A 21 -11.37 9.16 -15.42
CA PRO A 21 -10.24 9.60 -16.24
C PRO A 21 -8.95 8.83 -15.97
N PHE A 22 -8.82 8.24 -14.78
CA PHE A 22 -7.64 7.48 -14.36
C PHE A 22 -8.04 6.10 -13.86
N THR A 23 -7.15 5.13 -14.03
CA THR A 23 -7.32 3.81 -13.44
C THR A 23 -6.95 3.84 -11.96
N ASP A 24 -7.43 2.86 -11.19
CA ASP A 24 -7.10 2.75 -9.76
C ASP A 24 -5.59 2.66 -9.53
N GLN A 25 -4.84 2.01 -10.43
CA GLN A 25 -3.37 1.95 -10.37
C GLN A 25 -2.72 3.33 -10.54
N LEU A 26 -3.25 4.16 -11.44
CA LEU A 26 -2.73 5.51 -11.67
C LEU A 26 -3.06 6.44 -10.51
N LEU A 27 -4.26 6.32 -9.94
CA LEU A 27 -4.65 7.07 -8.74
C LEU A 27 -3.79 6.68 -7.54
N ASP A 28 -3.57 5.38 -7.33
CA ASP A 28 -2.74 4.88 -6.23
C ASP A 28 -1.28 5.38 -6.35
N ALA A 29 -0.70 5.32 -7.56
CA ALA A 29 0.63 5.84 -7.81
C ALA A 29 0.75 7.36 -7.56
N GLU A 30 -0.27 8.14 -7.93
CA GLU A 30 -0.31 9.59 -7.68
C GLU A 30 -0.33 9.88 -6.17
N PHE A 31 -1.24 9.25 -5.42
CA PHE A 31 -1.32 9.47 -3.99
C PHE A 31 -0.09 8.96 -3.24
N ALA A 32 0.48 7.84 -3.67
CA ALA A 32 1.68 7.26 -3.10
C ALA A 32 2.89 8.21 -3.25
N THR A 33 3.12 8.71 -4.48
CA THR A 33 4.21 9.65 -4.77
C THR A 33 4.01 11.01 -4.09
N ALA A 34 2.77 11.50 -4.01
CA ALA A 34 2.45 12.73 -3.28
C ALA A 34 2.78 12.60 -1.78
N LYS A 35 2.45 11.46 -1.16
CA LYS A 35 2.75 11.19 0.26
C LYS A 35 4.25 11.07 0.50
N GLU A 36 4.99 10.36 -0.35
CA GLU A 36 6.45 10.29 -0.29
C GLU A 36 7.07 11.69 -0.28
N LEU A 37 6.65 12.54 -1.23
CA LEU A 37 7.16 13.90 -1.35
C LEU A 37 6.79 14.76 -0.12
N MET A 38 5.58 14.62 0.42
CA MET A 38 5.21 15.32 1.66
C MET A 38 6.11 14.89 2.82
N VAL A 39 6.36 13.59 3.00
CA VAL A 39 7.23 13.10 4.07
C VAL A 39 8.66 13.62 3.87
N ALA A 40 9.19 13.55 2.66
CA ALA A 40 10.51 14.09 2.34
C ALA A 40 10.62 15.59 2.66
N MET A 41 9.62 16.39 2.27
CA MET A 41 9.60 17.83 2.54
C MET A 41 9.50 18.17 4.02
N PHE A 42 8.63 17.49 4.78
CA PHE A 42 8.36 17.84 6.18
C PHE A 42 9.36 17.24 7.17
N THR A 43 9.98 16.11 6.83
CA THR A 43 10.93 15.42 7.72
C THR A 43 12.38 15.61 7.32
N GLY A 44 12.66 15.97 6.06
CA GLY A 44 14.00 16.01 5.49
C GLY A 44 14.63 14.63 5.28
N LYS A 45 13.88 13.55 5.50
CA LYS A 45 14.34 12.16 5.34
C LYS A 45 13.78 11.57 4.06
N ASN A 46 14.60 10.77 3.36
CA ASN A 46 14.22 10.06 2.14
C ASN A 46 14.27 8.55 2.38
N ASP A 47 13.88 8.12 3.58
CA ASP A 47 13.97 6.73 4.02
C ASP A 47 12.75 5.90 3.57
N LEU A 48 11.68 6.58 3.14
CA LEU A 48 10.46 5.99 2.63
C LEU A 48 10.32 6.30 1.13
N SER A 49 9.74 5.37 0.40
CA SER A 49 9.49 5.45 -1.04
C SER A 49 7.98 5.42 -1.34
N ALA A 50 7.57 5.75 -2.56
CA ALA A 50 6.18 5.67 -2.98
C ALA A 50 5.56 4.28 -2.73
N ILE A 51 6.33 3.19 -2.84
CA ILE A 51 5.78 1.84 -2.68
C ILE A 51 5.26 1.58 -1.26
N ASP A 52 5.83 2.25 -0.26
CA ASP A 52 5.42 2.19 1.15
C ASP A 52 4.06 2.84 1.40
N PHE A 53 3.62 3.69 0.46
CA PHE A 53 2.34 4.40 0.53
C PHE A 53 1.28 3.88 -0.45
N SER A 54 1.68 2.99 -1.35
CA SER A 54 0.82 2.36 -2.34
C SER A 54 -0.10 1.33 -1.68
N LEU A 55 -1.37 1.33 -2.05
CA LEU A 55 -2.37 0.36 -1.58
C LEU A 55 -2.43 -0.88 -2.47
N LEU A 56 -1.99 -0.74 -3.73
CA LEU A 56 -2.05 -1.79 -4.74
C LEU A 56 -0.70 -2.50 -4.94
N SER A 57 0.36 -2.04 -4.26
CA SER A 57 1.64 -2.75 -4.19
C SER A 57 1.42 -4.11 -3.52
N GLN A 58 2.05 -5.15 -4.08
CA GLN A 58 2.10 -6.42 -3.40
C GLN A 58 2.92 -6.22 -2.11
N PRO A 59 2.46 -6.75 -0.95
CA PRO A 59 3.33 -6.79 0.22
C PRO A 59 4.62 -7.52 -0.18
N GLU A 60 5.76 -7.02 0.28
CA GLU A 60 6.99 -7.81 0.17
C GLU A 60 6.71 -9.19 0.76
N ASP A 61 7.13 -10.25 0.06
CA ASP A 61 7.06 -11.60 0.59
C ASP A 61 7.75 -11.58 1.95
N GLU A 62 6.96 -11.68 3.04
CA GLU A 62 7.54 -11.78 4.37
C GLU A 62 8.48 -12.99 4.33
N PRO A 63 9.76 -12.84 4.75
CA PRO A 63 10.67 -13.96 4.75
C PRO A 63 10.04 -15.09 5.55
N GLU A 64 10.01 -16.30 4.97
CA GLU A 64 9.46 -17.48 5.62
C GLU A 64 10.15 -17.66 6.97
N LYS A 65 9.40 -17.41 8.05
CA LYS A 65 9.92 -17.56 9.41
C LYS A 65 10.17 -19.02 9.68
N THR A 66 11.32 -19.32 10.26
CA THR A 66 11.63 -20.69 10.68
C THR A 66 10.73 -21.12 11.83
N ASP A 67 10.51 -22.42 12.00
CA ASP A 67 9.74 -22.97 13.14
C ASP A 67 10.29 -22.50 14.49
N GLU A 68 11.61 -22.29 14.61
CA GLU A 68 12.25 -21.76 15.81
C GLU A 68 11.87 -20.30 16.09
N GLU A 69 11.83 -19.45 15.05
CA GLU A 69 11.40 -18.06 15.17
C GLU A 69 9.92 -17.94 15.54
N LEU A 70 9.07 -18.81 14.98
CA LEU A 70 7.66 -18.90 15.32
C LEU A 70 7.44 -19.37 16.76
N MET A 71 8.22 -20.35 17.21
CA MET A 71 8.19 -20.84 18.58
C MET A 71 8.60 -19.74 19.57
N LEU A 72 9.71 -19.05 19.29
CA LEU A 72 10.20 -17.93 20.11
C LEU A 72 9.19 -16.78 20.20
N ALA A 73 8.56 -16.41 19.08
CA ALA A 73 7.52 -15.38 19.08
C ALA A 73 6.29 -15.80 19.90
N GLY A 74 5.98 -17.11 19.93
CA GLY A 74 4.86 -17.69 20.68
C GLY A 74 5.10 -17.87 22.18
N GLU A 75 6.36 -17.88 22.63
CA GLU A 75 6.72 -18.05 24.05
C GLU A 75 6.27 -16.86 24.94
N GLY A 76 5.92 -15.73 24.34
CA GLY A 76 5.44 -14.54 25.04
C GLY A 76 6.51 -13.87 25.91
N LEU A 77 6.12 -12.81 26.62
CA LEU A 77 7.03 -12.07 27.52
C LEU A 77 7.52 -12.97 28.67
N PHE A 78 8.76 -13.46 28.58
CA PHE A 78 9.45 -14.07 29.71
C PHE A 78 9.50 -13.08 30.89
N GLY A 79 8.78 -13.40 31.96
CA GLY A 79 8.94 -12.73 33.25
C GLY A 79 8.01 -11.55 33.55
N GLY A 80 6.86 -11.41 32.87
CA GLY A 80 5.82 -10.46 33.28
C GLY A 80 5.18 -10.86 34.62
N SER A 81 5.25 -10.00 35.64
CA SER A 81 4.52 -10.18 36.90
C SER A 81 3.02 -10.22 36.63
N ARG A 82 2.41 -11.39 36.85
CA ARG A 82 0.95 -11.54 36.74
C ARG A 82 0.31 -10.66 37.80
N TYR A 83 -0.58 -9.75 37.39
CA TYR A 83 -1.33 -8.90 38.32
C TYR A 83 -2.13 -9.79 39.27
N VAL A 84 -1.83 -9.69 40.57
CA VAL A 84 -2.62 -10.32 41.64
C VAL A 84 -3.49 -9.22 42.25
N PRO A 85 -4.81 -9.45 42.45
CA PRO A 85 -5.67 -8.46 43.09
C PRO A 85 -5.16 -8.13 44.50
N ALA A 86 -5.06 -6.84 44.82
CA ALA A 86 -4.79 -6.39 46.18
C ALA A 86 -6.00 -6.73 47.08
N ASN A 87 -5.74 -7.41 48.19
CA ASN A 87 -6.71 -7.68 49.26
C ASN A 87 -7.15 -6.39 49.97
#